data_AF-X0XP37-F1
#
_entry.id   AF-X0XP37-F1
#
_cell.length_a   1.000
_cell.length_b   1.000
_cell.length_c   1.000
_cell.angle_alpha   90.00
_cell.angle_beta   90.00
_cell.angle_gamma   90.00
#
_symmetry.space_group_name_H-M   'P 1'
#
loop_
_entity.id
_entity.type
_entity.pdbx_description
1 polymer ?
#
loop_
_entity_poly.entity_id
_entity_poly.type
_entity_poly.pdbx_seq_one_letter_code
_entity_poly.pdbx_strand_id
1 'polypeptide(L)'
;MAEIKDIEGEIPVLMATDAGKDKGKRVNYKLARQIVASNRVIMILFGTGWGIAKELIKRTDYLIEPILGASNYNHLSVRTAAAITLDRLFSRFAKS
;
A
#
# COMPACT_ATOMS: atom_id res chain seq x y z
N MET A 1 -13.01 -3.02 -9.00
CA MET A 1 -12.12 -3.54 -10.07
C MET A 1 -12.75 -3.39 -11.45
N ALA A 2 -13.97 -3.90 -11.69
CA ALA A 2 -14.66 -3.70 -12.97
C ALA A 2 -14.84 -2.21 -13.30
N GLU A 3 -15.42 -1.44 -12.37
CA GLU A 3 -15.60 0.01 -12.54
C GLU A 3 -14.30 0.77 -12.85
N ILE A 4 -13.22 0.54 -12.09
CA ILE A 4 -11.92 1.18 -12.36
C ILE A 4 -11.37 0.80 -13.74
N LYS A 5 -11.52 -0.47 -14.14
CA LYS A 5 -11.12 -0.92 -15.48
C LYS A 5 -11.95 -0.25 -16.57
N ASP A 6 -13.25 -0.08 -16.34
CA ASP A 6 -14.15 0.56 -17.31
C ASP A 6 -13.83 2.06 -17.48
N ILE A 7 -13.40 2.73 -16.40
CA ILE A 7 -12.99 4.14 -16.42
C ILE A 7 -11.59 4.32 -17.04
N GLU A 8 -10.62 3.51 -16.64
CA GLU A 8 -9.20 3.72 -16.97
C GLU A 8 -8.71 2.88 -18.17
N GLY A 9 -9.52 1.93 -18.66
CA GLY A 9 -9.16 1.03 -19.75
C GLY A 9 -8.17 -0.09 -19.38
N GLU A 10 -7.62 -0.09 -18.16
CA GLU A 10 -6.62 -1.04 -17.67
C GLU A 10 -7.06 -1.73 -16.38
N ILE A 11 -6.63 -2.98 -16.18
CA ILE A 11 -6.80 -3.65 -14.89
C ILE A 11 -5.80 -3.03 -13.90
N PRO A 12 -6.27 -2.50 -12.75
CA PRO A 12 -5.39 -1.86 -11.80
C PRO A 12 -4.44 -2.87 -11.15
N VAL A 13 -3.17 -2.47 -10.99
CA VAL A 13 -2.23 -3.15 -10.12
C VAL A 13 -2.68 -2.95 -8.67
N LEU A 14 -2.83 -4.05 -7.94
CA LEU A 14 -3.30 -4.04 -6.56
C LEU A 14 -2.14 -3.98 -5.58
N MET A 15 -2.09 -2.89 -4.82
CA MET A 15 -1.09 -2.68 -3.78
C MET A 15 -1.78 -2.56 -2.42
N ALA A 16 -1.44 -3.41 -1.47
CA ALA A 16 -2.06 -3.42 -0.14
C ALA A 16 -1.11 -2.99 0.98
N THR A 17 -1.67 -2.46 2.06
CA THR A 17 -0.97 -2.18 3.32
C THR A 17 -1.59 -2.97 4.47
N ASP A 18 -0.78 -3.65 5.29
CA ASP A 18 -1.24 -4.38 6.48
C ASP A 18 -0.16 -4.31 7.57
N ALA A 19 -0.58 -4.00 8.81
CA ALA A 19 0.30 -3.84 9.97
C ALA A 19 0.77 -5.16 10.60
N GLY A 20 0.13 -6.29 10.27
CA GLY A 20 0.49 -7.61 10.80
C GLY A 20 1.80 -8.12 10.20
N LYS A 21 2.63 -8.83 10.97
CA LYS A 21 3.98 -9.20 10.50
C LYS A 21 4.00 -10.42 9.55
N ASP A 22 3.00 -11.31 9.64
CA ASP A 22 3.07 -12.66 9.04
C ASP A 22 2.14 -12.88 7.83
N LYS A 23 2.15 -11.97 6.84
CA LYS A 23 1.20 -12.03 5.71
C LYS A 23 1.82 -12.18 4.31
N GLY A 24 3.04 -12.72 4.24
CA GLY A 24 3.72 -13.07 2.99
C GLY A 24 4.84 -12.12 2.59
N LYS A 25 5.32 -12.23 1.35
CA LYS A 25 6.43 -11.43 0.83
C LYS A 25 6.00 -9.97 0.68
N ARG A 26 6.81 -9.06 1.20
CA ARG A 26 6.55 -7.61 1.20
C ARG A 26 7.51 -6.88 0.27
N VAL A 27 7.03 -5.76 -0.27
CA VAL A 27 7.87 -4.79 -0.99
C VAL A 27 8.14 -3.58 -0.10
N ASN A 28 9.35 -3.04 -0.19
CA ASN A 28 9.69 -1.82 0.52
C ASN A 28 9.13 -0.58 -0.18
N TYR A 29 9.10 0.56 0.52
CA TYR A 29 8.59 1.81 -0.05
C TYR A 29 9.40 2.28 -1.27
N LYS A 30 10.69 1.94 -1.39
CA LYS A 30 11.51 2.29 -2.56
C LYS A 30 10.98 1.62 -3.84
N LEU A 31 10.73 0.32 -3.80
CA LEU A 31 10.16 -0.41 -4.93
C LEU A 31 8.70 0.02 -5.19
N ALA A 32 7.91 0.22 -4.13
CA ALA A 32 6.54 0.71 -4.26
C ALA A 32 6.49 2.06 -4.99
N ARG A 33 7.43 2.98 -4.69
CA ARG A 33 7.59 4.26 -5.41
C ARG A 33 7.87 4.09 -6.89
N GLN A 34 8.70 3.12 -7.27
CA GLN A 34 8.98 2.83 -8.68
C GLN A 34 7.74 2.29 -9.40
N ILE A 35 6.94 1.47 -8.72
CA ILE A 35 5.69 0.93 -9.27
C ILE A 35 4.66 2.04 -9.45
N VAL A 36 4.44 2.92 -8.47
CA VAL A 36 3.48 4.04 -8.62
C VAL A 36 3.95 5.09 -9.62
N ALA A 37 5.26 5.16 -9.91
CA ALA A 37 5.81 6.00 -10.96
C ALA A 37 5.78 5.32 -12.35
N SER A 38 5.37 4.05 -12.43
CA SER A 38 5.03 3.45 -13.72
C SER A 38 3.70 4.03 -14.18
N ASN A 39 3.56 4.36 -15.47
CA ASN A 39 2.32 4.89 -16.08
C ASN A 39 1.20 3.83 -16.14
N ARG A 40 0.97 3.10 -15.04
CA ARG A 40 -0.04 2.07 -14.88
C ARG A 40 -1.10 2.54 -13.89
N VAL A 41 -2.31 2.04 -14.05
CA VAL A 41 -3.37 2.24 -13.06
C VAL A 41 -3.01 1.47 -11.78
N ILE A 42 -2.93 2.15 -10.64
CA ILE A 42 -2.64 1.54 -9.33
C ILE A 42 -3.83 1.72 -8.40
N MET A 43 -4.28 0.64 -7.76
CA MET A 43 -5.26 0.69 -6.67
C MET A 43 -4.58 0.35 -5.34
N ILE A 44 -4.53 1.33 -4.44
CA ILE A 44 -3.96 1.16 -3.10
C ILE A 44 -5.07 0.77 -2.12
N LEU A 45 -4.92 -0.38 -1.48
CA LEU A 45 -5.84 -0.95 -0.51
C LEU A 45 -5.31 -0.75 0.91
N PHE A 46 -6.04 0.00 1.72
CA PHE A 46 -5.72 0.20 3.13
C PHE A 46 -6.46 -0.81 4.00
N GLY A 47 -5.72 -1.43 4.92
CA GLY A 47 -6.30 -2.30 5.92
C GLY A 47 -7.19 -1.56 6.91
N THR A 48 -8.01 -2.33 7.61
CA THR A 48 -8.81 -1.83 8.73
C THR A 48 -8.04 -1.98 10.04
N GLY A 49 -8.60 -1.52 11.17
CA GLY A 49 -8.02 -1.75 12.49
C GLY A 49 -7.78 -3.23 12.84
N TRP A 50 -8.43 -4.16 12.11
CA TRP A 50 -8.26 -5.61 12.24
C TRP A 50 -7.36 -6.22 11.13
N GLY A 51 -6.74 -5.36 10.31
CA GLY A 51 -5.95 -5.74 9.14
C GLY A 51 -6.79 -5.98 7.89
N ILE A 52 -6.15 -6.55 6.86
CA ILE A 52 -6.77 -7.02 5.62
C ILE A 52 -7.03 -8.53 5.71
N ALA A 53 -8.17 -8.99 5.21
CA ALA A 53 -8.48 -10.42 5.10
C ALA A 53 -7.38 -11.16 4.32
N LYS A 54 -6.98 -12.36 4.78
CA LYS A 54 -5.86 -13.11 4.15
C LYS A 54 -6.14 -13.41 2.68
N GLU A 55 -7.41 -13.64 2.35
CA GLU A 55 -7.91 -13.90 1.00
C GLU A 55 -7.71 -12.71 0.07
N LEU A 56 -7.83 -11.49 0.60
CA LEU A 56 -7.62 -10.26 -0.17
C LEU A 56 -6.13 -10.02 -0.40
N ILE A 57 -5.27 -10.32 0.58
CA ILE A 57 -3.80 -10.24 0.42
C ILE A 57 -3.30 -11.23 -0.63
N LYS A 58 -3.89 -12.43 -0.72
CA LYS A 58 -3.55 -13.40 -1.78
C LYS A 58 -3.88 -12.89 -3.19
N ARG A 59 -4.77 -11.90 -3.31
CA ARG A 59 -5.19 -11.30 -4.58
C ARG A 59 -4.42 -10.03 -4.92
N THR A 60 -3.60 -9.51 -4.00
CA THR A 60 -2.81 -8.29 -4.24
C THR A 60 -1.52 -8.62 -4.96
N ASP A 61 -1.16 -7.82 -5.96
CA ASP A 61 0.13 -7.94 -6.66
C ASP A 61 1.30 -7.58 -5.74
N TYR A 62 1.09 -6.60 -4.86
CA TYR A 62 2.12 -6.10 -3.94
C TYR A 62 1.55 -5.87 -2.54
N LEU A 63 2.29 -6.33 -1.53
CA LEU A 63 2.04 -5.98 -0.13
C LEU A 63 3.16 -5.06 0.36
N ILE A 64 2.85 -3.81 0.68
CA ILE A 64 3.85 -2.85 1.20
C ILE A 64 4.24 -3.27 2.62
N GLU A 65 5.51 -3.06 2.96
CA GLU A 65 5.99 -3.17 4.33
C GLU A 65 5.18 -2.29 5.30
N PRO A 66 4.96 -2.74 6.55
CA PRO A 66 4.20 -1.97 7.52
C PRO A 66 4.93 -0.67 7.88
N ILE A 67 4.16 0.35 8.28
CA ILE A 67 4.73 1.53 8.92
C ILE A 67 5.18 1.12 10.33
N LEU A 68 6.49 1.20 10.58
CA LEU A 68 7.08 0.94 11.89
C LEU A 68 7.22 2.26 12.65
N GLY A 69 6.72 2.31 13.88
CA GLY A 69 6.96 3.40 14.83
C GLY A 69 8.24 3.18 15.64
N ALA A 70 8.55 4.12 16.53
CA ALA A 70 9.72 4.03 17.42
C ALA A 70 9.60 2.92 18.49
N SER A 71 8.39 2.39 18.70
CA SER A 71 8.11 1.30 19.65
C SER A 71 7.38 0.15 18.96
N ASN A 72 7.10 -0.91 19.73
CA ASN A 72 6.26 -2.04 19.27
C ASN A 72 4.79 -1.67 19.03
N TYR A 73 4.38 -0.42 19.28
CA TYR A 73 3.03 0.06 19.01
C TYR A 73 2.92 0.56 17.57
N ASN A 74 2.21 -0.19 16.72
CA ASN A 74 1.97 0.15 15.32
C ASN A 74 0.47 0.28 14.98
N HIS A 75 -0.40 0.44 15.98
CA HIS A 75 -1.85 0.62 15.80
C HIS A 75 -2.19 2.05 15.37
N LEU A 76 -1.73 2.42 14.17
CA LEU A 76 -2.12 3.66 13.52
C LEU A 76 -3.58 3.57 13.08
N SER A 77 -4.31 4.68 13.18
CA SER A 77 -5.61 4.77 12.52
C SER A 77 -5.43 4.59 11.01
N VAL A 78 -6.46 4.07 10.32
CA VAL A 78 -6.43 3.91 8.86
C VAL A 78 -6.10 5.24 8.16
N ARG A 79 -6.63 6.35 8.66
CA ARG A 79 -6.34 7.70 8.13
C ARG A 79 -4.87 8.07 8.27
N THR A 80 -4.28 7.82 9.42
CA THR A 80 -2.86 8.09 9.67
C THR A 80 -1.97 7.18 8.83
N ALA A 81 -2.31 5.89 8.74
CA ALA A 81 -1.59 4.93 7.90
C ALA A 81 -1.67 5.32 6.42
N ALA A 82 -2.84 5.79 5.96
CA ALA A 82 -3.02 6.29 4.60
C ALA A 82 -2.18 7.53 4.33
N ALA A 83 -2.24 8.54 5.21
CA ALA A 83 -1.44 9.76 5.07
C ALA A 83 0.06 9.46 5.00
N ILE A 84 0.61 8.64 5.90
CA ILE A 84 2.04 8.28 5.91
C ILE A 84 2.40 7.46 4.67
N THR A 85 1.54 6.54 4.24
CA THR A 85 1.80 5.74 3.04
C THR A 85 1.83 6.62 1.79
N LEU A 86 0.86 7.52 1.63
CA LEU A 86 0.81 8.45 0.52
C LEU A 86 2.00 9.40 0.54
N ASP A 87 2.40 9.92 1.70
CA ASP A 87 3.60 10.72 1.85
C ASP A 87 4.85 9.94 1.38
N ARG A 88 5.07 8.72 1.90
CA ARG A 88 6.22 7.90 1.50
C ARG A 88 6.22 7.54 0.01
N LEU A 89 5.06 7.44 -0.64
CA LEU A 89 4.95 7.12 -2.06
C LEU A 89 5.15 8.34 -2.97
N PHE A 90 4.60 9.50 -2.59
CA PHE A 90 4.44 10.63 -3.50
C PHE A 90 5.19 11.90 -3.07
N SER A 91 5.65 12.01 -1.82
CA SER A 91 6.36 13.21 -1.37
C SER A 91 7.67 13.37 -2.13
N ARG A 92 7.96 14.60 -2.57
CA ARG A 92 9.26 14.93 -3.15
C ARG A 92 10.24 15.02 -1.98
N PHE A 93 11.20 14.10 -1.88
CA PHE A 93 12.34 14.36 -1.00
C PHE A 93 13.01 15.63 -1.51
N ALA A 94 13.09 16.67 -0.68
CA ALA A 94 13.94 17.81 -0.99
C ALA A 94 15.34 17.24 -1.21
N LYS A 95 15.97 17.54 -2.35
CA LYS A 95 17.38 17.28 -2.53
C LYS A 95 18.11 18.08 -1.44
N SER A 96 18.60 17.40 -0.40
CA SER A 96 19.70 17.88 0.42
C SER A 96 21.00 17.58 -0.31
#